data_AF-A0A1D3DME9-F1
#
_entry.id   AF-A0A1D3DME9-F1
#
_cell.length_a   1.000
_cell.length_b   1.000
_cell.length_c   1.000
_cell.angle_alpha   90.00
_cell.angle_beta   90.00
_cell.angle_gamma   90.00
#
_symmetry.space_group_name_H-M   'P 1'
#
loop_
_entity.id
_entity.type
_entity.pdbx_description
1 polymer ?
#
loop_
_entity_poly.entity_id
_entity_poly.type
_entity_poly.pdbx_seq_one_letter_code
_entity_poly.pdbx_strand_id
1 'polypeptide(L)'
;MDRARRDRDVEGRARNARPRDGLGRPLPYGSPGVERQPEGVERPPEESLREAQRLLDAGLPFHAHEVLEDAWKACGDAGRGEERELWRGLAQLAVGLTHAARGNASGGARLLLRGADRIVPYGGGAEASAPGSYETGAARPGSDEGGASGPYGIDVDGLVRWARGLAERLGGGVDGGPGPGGDRSRGTGPAGGSGPGAVVVDPVVEAPRLTGR
;
A
#
# COMPACT_ATOMS: atom_id res chain seq x y z
N MET A 1 33.87 -20.74 -3.81
CA MET A 1 32.94 -21.23 -2.78
C MET A 1 32.03 -20.07 -2.41
N ASP A 2 30.69 -20.07 -2.44
CA ASP A 2 29.66 -21.07 -2.75
C ASP A 2 28.51 -20.32 -3.44
N ARG A 3 28.26 -20.59 -4.73
CA ARG A 3 26.99 -20.21 -5.36
C ARG A 3 25.95 -21.14 -4.78
N ALA A 4 25.29 -20.73 -3.71
CA ALA A 4 24.11 -21.40 -3.18
C ALA A 4 23.23 -21.82 -4.37
N ARG A 5 23.14 -23.14 -4.59
CA ARG A 5 22.24 -23.73 -5.57
C ARG A 5 20.88 -23.09 -5.30
N ARG A 6 20.41 -22.27 -6.25
CA ARG A 6 19.08 -21.67 -6.19
C ARG A 6 18.12 -22.80 -5.86
N ASP A 7 17.46 -22.71 -4.71
CA ASP A 7 16.51 -23.71 -4.28
C ASP A 7 15.47 -23.85 -5.38
N ARG A 8 15.24 -25.09 -5.82
CA ARG A 8 14.42 -25.39 -6.99
C ARG A 8 13.45 -26.50 -6.63
N ASP A 9 12.20 -26.37 -7.07
CA ASP A 9 11.27 -27.50 -6.98
C ASP A 9 11.68 -28.65 -7.90
N VAL A 10 10.95 -29.76 -7.82
CA VAL A 10 11.15 -30.95 -8.67
C VAL A 10 11.00 -30.65 -10.17
N GLU A 11 10.40 -29.50 -10.52
CA GLU A 11 10.24 -29.01 -11.89
C GLU A 11 11.31 -27.98 -12.29
N GLY A 12 12.28 -27.69 -11.41
CA GLY A 12 13.39 -26.77 -11.67
C GLY A 12 13.04 -25.29 -11.52
N ARG A 13 11.84 -24.93 -11.04
CA ARG A 13 11.45 -23.55 -10.74
C ARG A 13 12.11 -23.10 -9.45
N ALA A 14 12.63 -21.87 -9.42
CA ALA A 14 13.23 -21.31 -8.23
C ALA A 14 12.20 -21.27 -7.09
N ARG A 15 12.35 -22.14 -6.09
CA ARG A 15 11.61 -22.04 -4.85
C ARG A 15 12.20 -20.88 -4.06
N ASN A 16 11.37 -19.87 -3.84
CA ASN A 16 11.71 -18.77 -2.95
C ASN A 16 11.56 -19.25 -1.49
N ALA A 17 12.25 -20.33 -1.10
CA ALA A 17 12.14 -20.95 0.23
C ALA A 17 12.96 -20.23 1.30
N ARG A 18 13.70 -19.19 0.92
CA ARG A 18 14.44 -18.38 1.88
C ARG A 18 13.42 -17.66 2.79
N PRO A 19 13.47 -17.86 4.12
CA PRO A 19 12.56 -17.20 5.04
C PRO A 19 12.60 -15.68 4.86
N ARG A 20 11.48 -15.01 5.12
CA ARG A 20 11.36 -13.55 5.00
C ARG A 20 10.78 -12.94 6.26
N ASP A 21 11.14 -11.70 6.56
CA ASP A 21 10.48 -10.93 7.61
C ASP A 21 9.06 -10.49 7.18
N GLY A 22 8.32 -9.85 8.08
CA GLY A 22 6.97 -9.33 7.80
C GLY A 22 6.93 -8.22 6.75
N LEU A 23 8.08 -7.65 6.42
CA LEU A 23 8.24 -6.70 5.33
C LEU A 23 8.74 -7.37 4.06
N GLY A 24 8.85 -8.70 3.98
CA GLY A 24 9.30 -9.44 2.80
C GLY A 24 10.81 -9.43 2.54
N ARG A 25 11.65 -8.92 3.45
CA ARG A 25 13.12 -8.96 3.30
C ARG A 25 13.63 -10.38 3.57
N PRO A 26 14.58 -10.89 2.76
CA PRO A 26 15.16 -12.21 3.00
C PRO A 26 15.91 -12.29 4.34
N LEU A 27 15.59 -13.29 5.15
CA LEU A 27 16.26 -13.62 6.41
C LEU A 27 17.37 -14.65 6.20
N PRO A 28 18.31 -14.81 7.14
CA PRO A 28 19.22 -15.96 7.15
C PRO A 28 18.46 -17.29 7.14
N TYR A 29 19.03 -18.33 6.53
CA TYR A 29 18.47 -19.67 6.61
C TYR A 29 18.42 -20.15 8.07
N GLY A 30 17.35 -20.86 8.44
CA GLY A 30 17.11 -21.30 9.81
C GLY A 30 16.50 -20.25 10.73
N SER A 31 16.36 -18.99 10.29
CA SER A 31 15.55 -17.99 11.00
C SER A 31 14.06 -18.27 10.79
N PRO A 32 13.20 -18.10 11.81
CA PRO A 32 11.77 -18.14 11.62
C PRO A 32 11.37 -16.96 10.70
N GLY A 33 10.73 -17.29 9.58
CA GLY A 33 10.14 -16.28 8.70
C GLY A 33 8.65 -16.12 8.97
N VAL A 34 8.08 -15.04 8.45
CA VAL A 34 6.62 -14.90 8.35
C VAL A 34 6.15 -15.76 7.18
N GLU A 35 5.09 -16.54 7.41
CA GLU A 35 4.45 -17.31 6.35
C GLU A 35 3.97 -16.39 5.22
N ARG A 36 4.16 -16.82 3.97
CA ARG A 36 3.69 -16.03 2.82
C ARG A 36 2.18 -16.13 2.74
N GLN A 37 1.52 -15.05 2.32
CA GLN A 37 0.11 -15.17 1.98
C GLN A 37 -0.06 -16.21 0.85
N PRO A 38 -1.15 -16.98 0.84
CA PRO A 38 -1.53 -17.75 -0.32
C PRO A 38 -1.69 -16.81 -1.53
N GLU A 39 -0.87 -17.01 -2.55
CA GLU A 39 -0.90 -16.23 -3.79
C GLU A 39 -2.14 -16.61 -4.62
N GLY A 40 -2.84 -15.63 -5.20
CA GLY A 40 -3.93 -15.87 -6.15
C GLY A 40 -5.24 -16.36 -5.53
N VAL A 41 -5.45 -16.08 -4.25
CA VAL A 41 -6.74 -16.38 -3.59
C VAL A 41 -7.70 -15.23 -3.88
N GLU A 42 -8.65 -15.50 -4.76
CA GLU A 42 -9.77 -14.61 -5.03
C GLU A 42 -10.65 -14.48 -3.79
N ARG A 43 -10.90 -13.23 -3.38
CA ARG A 43 -11.78 -12.88 -2.28
C ARG A 43 -12.79 -11.84 -2.74
N PRO A 44 -14.00 -11.82 -2.17
CA PRO A 44 -14.91 -10.69 -2.31
C PRO A 44 -14.24 -9.38 -1.87
N PRO A 45 -14.71 -8.22 -2.38
CA PRO A 45 -14.19 -6.90 -2.06
C PRO A 45 -14.05 -6.62 -0.55
N GLU A 46 -15.12 -6.85 0.20
CA GLU A 46 -15.19 -6.54 1.63
C GLU A 46 -14.27 -7.48 2.43
N GLU A 47 -14.13 -8.72 1.99
CA GLU A 47 -13.20 -9.67 2.61
C GLU A 47 -11.74 -9.30 2.32
N SER A 48 -11.44 -8.87 1.09
CA SER A 48 -10.12 -8.38 0.70
C SER A 48 -9.71 -7.17 1.55
N LEU A 49 -10.65 -6.24 1.79
CA LEU A 49 -10.41 -5.07 2.64
C LEU A 49 -10.22 -5.45 4.12
N ARG A 50 -11.06 -6.34 4.66
CA ARG A 50 -10.90 -6.83 6.04
C ARG A 50 -9.57 -7.53 6.25
N GLU A 51 -9.15 -8.40 5.33
CA GLU A 51 -7.88 -9.11 5.43
C GLU A 51 -6.69 -8.15 5.26
N ALA A 52 -6.75 -7.22 4.30
CA ALA A 52 -5.72 -6.19 4.15
C ALA A 52 -5.60 -5.32 5.40
N GLN A 53 -6.72 -4.91 6.03
CA GLN A 53 -6.69 -4.15 7.28
C GLN A 53 -6.05 -4.96 8.41
N ARG A 54 -6.43 -6.23 8.58
CA ARG A 54 -5.85 -7.12 9.60
C ARG A 54 -4.34 -7.23 9.45
N LEU A 55 -3.84 -7.30 8.22
CA LEU A 55 -2.42 -7.38 7.92
C LEU A 55 -1.69 -6.06 8.18
N LEU A 56 -2.30 -4.92 7.83
CA LEU A 56 -1.77 -3.59 8.15
C LEU A 56 -1.67 -3.40 9.67
N ASP A 57 -2.71 -3.75 10.41
CA ASP A 57 -2.74 -3.68 11.87
C ASP A 57 -1.67 -4.58 12.53
N ALA A 58 -1.31 -5.68 11.86
CA ALA A 58 -0.23 -6.58 12.29
C ALA A 58 1.18 -6.14 11.84
N GLY A 59 1.31 -4.99 11.18
CA GLY A 59 2.59 -4.50 10.68
C GLY A 59 3.12 -5.26 9.46
N LEU A 60 2.23 -5.88 8.68
CA LEU A 60 2.51 -6.68 7.48
C LEU A 60 2.02 -5.97 6.19
N PRO A 61 2.49 -4.76 5.88
CA PRO A 61 2.02 -4.01 4.72
C PRO A 61 2.39 -4.65 3.37
N PHE A 62 3.42 -5.51 3.34
CA PHE A 62 3.76 -6.26 2.13
C PHE A 62 2.71 -7.35 1.84
N HIS A 63 2.29 -8.09 2.86
CA HIS A 63 1.21 -9.08 2.74
C HIS A 63 -0.14 -8.40 2.41
N ALA A 64 -0.41 -7.23 3.00
CA ALA A 64 -1.60 -6.44 2.65
C ALA A 64 -1.57 -6.00 1.17
N HIS A 65 -0.40 -5.61 0.65
CA HIS A 65 -0.22 -5.31 -0.77
C HIS A 65 -0.57 -6.51 -1.66
N GLU A 66 -0.14 -7.72 -1.31
CA GLU A 66 -0.45 -8.94 -2.07
C GLU A 66 -1.97 -9.18 -2.15
N VAL A 67 -2.69 -9.06 -1.04
CA VAL A 67 -4.16 -9.21 -1.01
C VAL A 67 -4.85 -8.16 -1.89
N LEU A 68 -4.42 -6.90 -1.82
CA LEU A 68 -4.99 -5.81 -2.63
C LEU A 68 -4.64 -5.94 -4.12
N GLU A 69 -3.47 -6.51 -4.42
CA GLU A 69 -3.05 -6.80 -5.80
C GLU A 69 -3.88 -7.93 -6.41
N ASP A 70 -4.20 -8.98 -5.64
CA ASP A 70 -5.08 -10.06 -6.10
C ASP A 70 -6.49 -9.54 -6.38
N ALA A 71 -7.03 -8.68 -5.50
CA ALA A 71 -8.31 -8.02 -5.74
C ALA A 71 -8.29 -7.12 -7.01
N TRP A 72 -7.17 -6.43 -7.27
CA TRP A 72 -6.97 -5.67 -8.52
C TRP A 72 -6.98 -6.57 -9.77
N LYS A 73 -6.29 -7.71 -9.72
CA LYS A 73 -6.24 -8.67 -10.84
C LYS A 73 -7.63 -9.27 -11.12
N ALA A 74 -8.38 -9.59 -10.07
CA ALA A 74 -9.72 -10.16 -10.17
C ALA A 74 -10.80 -9.21 -10.72
N CYS A 75 -10.54 -7.88 -10.78
CA CYS A 75 -11.54 -6.91 -11.26
C CYS A 75 -12.04 -7.19 -12.67
N GLY A 76 -11.17 -7.69 -13.57
CA GLY A 76 -11.54 -7.99 -14.95
C GLY A 76 -12.54 -9.14 -15.04
N ASP A 77 -12.16 -10.28 -14.47
CA ASP A 77 -12.96 -11.51 -14.52
C ASP A 77 -14.27 -11.38 -13.72
N ALA A 78 -14.29 -10.54 -12.68
CA ALA A 78 -15.48 -10.25 -11.88
C ALA A 78 -16.39 -9.15 -12.45
N GLY A 79 -16.08 -8.57 -13.62
CA GLY A 79 -16.90 -7.50 -14.22
C GLY A 79 -16.83 -6.14 -13.49
N ARG A 80 -15.83 -5.93 -12.64
CA ARG A 80 -15.60 -4.70 -11.82
C ARG A 80 -14.50 -3.81 -12.40
N GLY A 81 -14.45 -3.70 -13.73
CA GLY A 81 -13.37 -3.01 -14.44
C GLY A 81 -13.21 -1.53 -14.06
N GLU A 82 -14.30 -0.85 -13.71
CA GLU A 82 -14.32 0.54 -13.24
C GLU A 82 -13.60 0.76 -11.90
N GLU A 83 -13.47 -0.29 -11.08
CA GLU A 83 -12.79 -0.23 -9.78
C GLU A 83 -11.29 -0.56 -9.89
N ARG A 84 -10.82 -0.93 -11.08
CA ARG A 84 -9.48 -1.47 -11.24
C ARG A 84 -8.39 -0.49 -10.78
N GLU A 85 -8.55 0.81 -11.00
CA GLU A 85 -7.57 1.80 -10.51
C GLU A 85 -7.72 2.09 -9.00
N LEU A 86 -8.90 1.91 -8.40
CA LEU A 86 -9.08 1.94 -6.94
C LEU A 86 -8.21 0.86 -6.27
N TRP A 87 -8.39 -0.40 -6.66
CA TRP A 87 -7.64 -1.53 -6.10
C TRP A 87 -6.14 -1.41 -6.31
N ARG A 88 -5.73 -0.96 -7.51
CA ARG A 88 -4.32 -0.66 -7.80
C ARG A 88 -3.76 0.45 -6.93
N GLY A 89 -4.56 1.49 -6.66
CA GLY A 89 -4.20 2.58 -5.76
C GLY A 89 -3.98 2.08 -4.33
N LEU A 90 -4.92 1.29 -3.79
CA LEU A 90 -4.80 0.68 -2.47
C LEU A 90 -3.55 -0.22 -2.35
N ALA A 91 -3.30 -1.07 -3.34
CA ALA A 91 -2.10 -1.91 -3.38
C ALA A 91 -0.82 -1.07 -3.37
N GLN A 92 -0.81 0.10 -4.02
CA GLN A 92 0.33 1.02 -4.01
C GLN A 92 0.52 1.75 -2.69
N LEU A 93 -0.55 2.07 -1.98
CA LEU A 93 -0.46 2.64 -0.63
C LEU A 93 0.24 1.66 0.32
N ALA A 94 -0.17 0.39 0.32
CA ALA A 94 0.42 -0.65 1.15
C ALA A 94 1.91 -0.90 0.81
N VAL A 95 2.27 -0.99 -0.47
CA VAL A 95 3.69 -1.16 -0.86
C VAL A 95 4.51 0.12 -0.64
N GLY A 96 3.90 1.31 -0.71
CA GLY A 96 4.53 2.57 -0.32
C GLY A 96 4.93 2.58 1.16
N LEU A 97 4.03 2.16 2.05
CA LEU A 97 4.31 1.97 3.47
C LEU A 97 5.42 0.92 3.69
N THR A 98 5.39 -0.19 2.95
CA THR A 98 6.45 -1.20 2.99
C THR A 98 7.82 -0.62 2.66
N HIS A 99 7.92 0.24 1.64
CA HIS A 99 9.17 0.90 1.26
C HIS A 99 9.67 1.87 2.34
N ALA A 100 8.76 2.66 2.92
CA ALA A 100 9.09 3.57 4.01
C ALA A 100 9.60 2.80 5.25
N ALA A 101 8.93 1.71 5.64
CA ALA A 101 9.37 0.83 6.73
C ALA A 101 10.69 0.10 6.43
N ARG A 102 11.06 -0.02 5.15
CA ARG A 102 12.35 -0.52 4.68
C ARG A 102 13.47 0.54 4.69
N GLY A 103 13.20 1.77 5.12
CA GLY A 103 14.14 2.88 5.10
C GLY A 103 14.30 3.54 3.73
N ASN A 104 13.45 3.18 2.75
CA ASN A 104 13.40 3.84 1.45
C ASN A 104 12.32 4.92 1.45
N ALA A 105 12.59 6.02 2.16
CA ALA A 105 11.65 7.13 2.36
C ALA A 105 11.19 7.75 1.03
N SER A 106 12.13 8.11 0.14
CA SER A 106 11.80 8.75 -1.14
C SER A 106 11.00 7.83 -2.07
N GLY A 107 11.34 6.54 -2.12
CA GLY A 107 10.60 5.54 -2.89
C GLY A 107 9.20 5.30 -2.32
N GLY A 108 9.09 5.24 -0.99
CA GLY A 108 7.81 5.12 -0.27
C GLY A 108 6.89 6.31 -0.52
N ALA A 109 7.38 7.54 -0.33
CA ALA A 109 6.63 8.77 -0.57
C ALA A 109 6.08 8.85 -2.00
N ARG A 110 6.90 8.49 -3.00
CA ARG A 110 6.46 8.49 -4.40
C ARG A 110 5.32 7.50 -4.67
N LEU A 111 5.35 6.32 -4.04
CA LEU A 111 4.30 5.31 -4.18
C LEU A 111 3.02 5.74 -3.45
N LEU A 112 3.14 6.32 -2.25
CA LEU A 112 2.00 6.84 -1.48
C LEU A 112 1.25 7.92 -2.26
N LEU A 113 1.96 8.92 -2.79
CA LEU A 113 1.34 9.99 -3.59
C LEU A 113 0.65 9.43 -4.83
N ARG A 114 1.31 8.53 -5.55
CA ARG A 114 0.75 7.94 -6.77
C ARG A 114 -0.44 7.00 -6.50
N GLY A 115 -0.46 6.35 -5.33
CA GLY A 115 -1.60 5.57 -4.86
C GLY A 115 -2.77 6.48 -4.50
N ALA A 116 -2.50 7.58 -3.78
CA ALA A 116 -3.50 8.58 -3.43
C ALA A 116 -4.17 9.17 -4.68
N ASP A 117 -3.39 9.62 -5.67
CA ASP A 117 -3.92 10.20 -6.91
C ASP A 117 -4.82 9.24 -7.69
N ARG A 118 -4.60 7.91 -7.56
CA ARG A 118 -5.47 6.90 -8.18
C ARG A 118 -6.81 6.75 -7.47
N ILE A 119 -6.84 6.87 -6.15
CA ILE A 119 -8.06 6.63 -5.38
C ILE A 119 -8.93 7.88 -5.25
N VAL A 120 -8.37 9.09 -5.45
CA VAL A 120 -9.11 10.37 -5.38
C VAL A 120 -10.46 10.35 -6.15
N PRO A 121 -10.55 9.83 -7.39
CA PRO A 121 -11.83 9.82 -8.13
C PRO A 121 -12.93 8.97 -7.49
N TYR A 122 -12.58 8.10 -6.53
CA TYR A 122 -13.52 7.21 -5.84
C TYR A 122 -13.96 7.75 -4.48
N GLY A 123 -13.47 8.94 -4.08
CA GLY A 123 -13.96 9.64 -2.90
C GLY A 123 -15.29 10.32 -3.21
N GLY A 124 -16.25 10.18 -2.31
CA GLY A 124 -17.54 10.84 -2.41
C GLY A 124 -17.38 12.33 -2.20
N GLY A 125 -17.33 13.07 -3.30
CA GLY A 125 -17.81 14.44 -3.30
C GLY A 125 -19.27 14.40 -2.85
N ALA A 126 -19.61 15.23 -1.86
CA ALA A 126 -20.99 15.57 -1.53
C ALA A 126 -21.77 15.76 -2.83
N GLU A 127 -22.74 14.88 -3.04
CA GLU A 127 -23.75 14.87 -4.10
C GLU A 127 -23.28 15.31 -5.49
N ALA A 128 -23.30 14.38 -6.44
CA ALA A 128 -23.64 14.74 -7.81
C ALA A 128 -25.02 15.42 -7.77
N SER A 129 -25.01 16.75 -7.61
CA SER A 129 -26.19 17.59 -7.51
C SER A 129 -27.09 17.30 -8.70
N ALA A 130 -28.20 16.64 -8.43
CA ALA A 130 -29.37 16.81 -9.27
C ALA A 130 -29.71 18.31 -9.27
N PRO A 131 -29.88 18.97 -10.42
CA PRO A 131 -30.35 20.35 -10.43
C PRO A 131 -31.82 20.37 -9.97
N GLY A 132 -32.06 20.83 -8.75
CA GLY A 132 -33.38 21.32 -8.34
C GLY A 132 -33.92 20.74 -7.04
N SER A 133 -33.52 21.33 -5.91
CA SER A 133 -34.49 21.68 -4.86
C SER A 133 -33.84 22.71 -3.94
N TYR A 134 -34.49 23.86 -3.83
CA TYR A 134 -34.10 24.95 -2.95
C TYR A 134 -34.36 24.53 -1.51
N GLU A 135 -33.35 24.71 -0.66
CA GLU A 135 -33.43 24.49 0.78
C GLU A 135 -34.50 25.38 1.44
N THR A 136 -34.99 24.93 2.59
CA THR A 136 -34.97 25.79 3.78
C THR A 136 -34.76 24.95 5.03
N GLY A 137 -33.60 25.16 5.67
CA GLY A 137 -33.55 25.46 7.10
C GLY A 137 -33.31 24.31 8.08
N ALA A 138 -32.07 24.19 8.56
CA ALA A 138 -31.69 24.53 9.93
C ALA A 138 -30.30 23.96 10.25
N ALA A 139 -29.39 24.82 10.68
CA ALA A 139 -28.08 24.44 11.18
C ALA A 139 -28.19 23.50 12.38
N ARG A 140 -27.64 22.29 12.26
CA ARG A 140 -27.31 21.43 13.41
C ARG A 140 -25.82 21.56 13.72
N PRO A 141 -25.43 21.87 14.96
CA PRO A 141 -24.03 21.75 15.37
C PRO A 141 -23.75 20.31 15.79
N GLY A 142 -22.70 19.72 15.22
CA GLY A 142 -22.12 18.45 15.68
C GLY A 142 -22.33 17.27 14.73
N SER A 143 -21.40 17.10 13.78
CA SER A 143 -21.16 15.81 13.14
C SER A 143 -19.67 15.71 12.78
N ASP A 144 -18.88 15.16 13.70
CA ASP A 144 -17.58 14.52 13.41
C ASP A 144 -17.80 13.15 12.72
N GLU A 145 -18.83 13.04 11.88
CA GLU A 145 -19.21 11.81 11.20
C GLU A 145 -18.87 11.96 9.72
N GLY A 146 -17.58 12.14 9.43
CA GLY A 146 -17.01 11.88 8.11
C GLY A 146 -16.99 10.37 7.87
N GLY A 147 -18.17 9.78 7.68
CA GLY A 147 -18.33 8.37 7.35
C GLY A 147 -17.63 8.02 6.04
N ALA A 148 -17.20 6.77 5.91
CA ALA A 148 -16.47 6.30 4.74
C ALA A 148 -17.20 6.65 3.43
N SER A 149 -16.52 7.41 2.58
CA SER A 149 -17.14 8.06 1.41
C SER A 149 -16.86 7.33 0.08
N GLY A 150 -16.38 6.09 0.10
CA GLY A 150 -16.00 5.34 -1.11
C GLY A 150 -16.65 3.96 -1.27
N PRO A 151 -16.44 3.30 -2.43
CA PRO A 151 -16.90 1.93 -2.67
C PRO A 151 -16.54 0.99 -1.51
N TYR A 152 -17.44 0.07 -1.17
CA TYR A 152 -17.24 -0.90 -0.09
C TYR A 152 -16.99 -0.30 1.30
N GLY A 153 -17.37 0.96 1.51
CA GLY A 153 -17.10 1.68 2.75
C GLY A 153 -15.63 2.06 2.92
N ILE A 154 -14.88 2.22 1.83
CA ILE A 154 -13.50 2.72 1.87
C ILE A 154 -13.49 4.20 2.29
N ASP A 155 -12.65 4.55 3.27
CA ASP A 155 -12.41 5.94 3.67
C ASP A 155 -11.37 6.59 2.72
N VAL A 156 -11.80 6.87 1.49
CA VAL A 156 -10.90 7.40 0.45
C VAL A 156 -10.29 8.73 0.88
N ASP A 157 -11.07 9.63 1.46
CA ASP A 157 -10.58 10.94 1.89
C ASP A 157 -9.57 10.83 3.04
N GLY A 158 -9.83 9.96 4.01
CA GLY A 158 -8.88 9.62 5.06
C GLY A 158 -7.60 9.02 4.52
N LEU A 159 -7.68 8.08 3.57
CA LEU A 159 -6.52 7.47 2.93
C LEU A 159 -5.69 8.47 2.12
N VAL A 160 -6.32 9.35 1.35
CA VAL A 160 -5.63 10.39 0.59
C VAL A 160 -4.91 11.35 1.54
N ARG A 161 -5.60 11.80 2.61
CA ARG A 161 -5.02 12.68 3.64
C ARG A 161 -3.83 12.03 4.32
N TRP A 162 -3.99 10.77 4.74
CA TRP A 162 -2.94 9.97 5.35
C TRP A 162 -1.73 9.82 4.42
N ALA A 163 -1.94 9.40 3.17
CA ALA A 163 -0.87 9.12 2.22
C ALA A 163 -0.05 10.37 1.90
N ARG A 164 -0.72 11.52 1.71
CA ARG A 164 -0.05 12.80 1.47
C ARG A 164 0.71 13.28 2.70
N GLY A 165 0.11 13.21 3.89
CA GLY A 165 0.77 13.61 5.14
C GLY A 165 1.98 12.74 5.47
N LEU A 166 1.91 11.41 5.25
CA LEU A 166 3.05 10.52 5.44
C LEU A 166 4.15 10.80 4.41
N ALA A 167 3.80 11.01 3.13
CA ALA A 167 4.75 11.35 2.09
C ALA A 167 5.48 12.68 2.38
N GLU A 168 4.78 13.69 2.90
CA GLU A 168 5.36 14.96 3.32
C GLU A 168 6.36 14.78 4.46
N ARG A 169 6.02 14.00 5.51
CA ARG A 169 6.96 13.70 6.61
C ARG A 169 8.20 12.94 6.12
N LEU A 170 8.03 12.03 5.16
CA LEU A 170 9.15 11.31 4.54
C LEU A 170 10.01 12.22 3.65
N GLY A 171 9.43 13.24 3.03
CA GLY A 171 10.12 14.23 2.18
C GLY A 171 10.79 15.37 2.97
N GLY A 172 10.22 15.77 4.10
CA GLY A 172 10.81 16.78 5.00
C GLY A 172 12.08 16.31 5.72
N GLY A 173 12.39 15.00 5.65
CA GLY A 173 13.65 14.43 6.12
C GLY A 173 14.82 14.53 5.12
N VAL A 174 14.61 15.09 3.93
CA VAL A 174 15.64 15.23 2.88
C VAL A 174 15.81 16.69 2.45
N ASP A 175 16.28 17.55 3.36
CA ASP A 175 16.99 18.77 2.93
C ASP A 175 18.35 18.36 2.35
N GLY A 176 18.40 18.19 1.02
CA GLY A 176 19.67 18.01 0.31
C GLY A 176 19.61 17.39 -1.09
N GLY A 177 19.10 18.13 -2.08
CA GLY A 177 19.64 18.06 -3.45
C GLY A 177 18.63 17.89 -4.60
N PRO A 178 18.72 18.69 -5.67
CA PRO A 178 17.86 18.57 -6.86
C PRO A 178 18.40 17.47 -7.79
N GLY A 179 17.55 16.51 -8.16
CA GLY A 179 17.86 15.58 -9.24
C GLY A 179 17.43 16.15 -10.60
N PRO A 180 18.28 16.05 -11.62
CA PRO A 180 17.76 15.65 -12.92
C PRO A 180 18.63 14.59 -13.63
N GLY A 181 17.96 13.78 -14.44
CA GLY A 181 18.58 13.09 -15.59
C GLY A 181 19.02 11.66 -15.31
N GLY A 182 18.38 10.72 -15.99
CA GLY A 182 18.74 9.31 -15.95
C GLY A 182 19.95 8.96 -16.82
N ASP A 183 20.59 7.86 -16.47
CA ASP A 183 21.09 6.88 -17.44
C ASP A 183 20.99 5.48 -16.80
N ARG A 184 20.48 4.54 -17.58
CA ARG A 184 20.41 3.12 -17.24
C ARG A 184 21.69 2.47 -17.72
N SER A 185 22.64 2.21 -16.82
CA SER A 185 23.69 1.24 -17.06
C SER A 185 24.09 0.48 -15.80
N ARG A 186 23.81 -0.83 -15.86
CA ARG A 186 24.49 -1.98 -15.21
C ARG A 186 25.21 -1.75 -13.86
N GLY A 187 24.70 -2.42 -12.83
CA GLY A 187 25.45 -2.70 -11.60
C GLY A 187 24.61 -3.44 -10.56
N THR A 188 24.52 -4.77 -10.64
CA THR A 188 23.88 -5.60 -9.62
C THR A 188 24.83 -5.82 -8.45
N GLY A 189 24.83 -4.89 -7.49
CA GLY A 189 25.42 -5.05 -6.15
C GLY A 189 24.31 -5.03 -5.09
N PRO A 190 24.52 -5.62 -3.89
CA PRO A 190 23.48 -5.66 -2.87
C PRO A 190 23.24 -4.23 -2.37
N ALA A 191 22.01 -3.74 -2.48
CA ALA A 191 21.56 -2.51 -1.86
C ALA A 191 21.45 -2.72 -0.34
N GLY A 192 22.61 -2.75 0.33
CA GLY A 192 22.76 -2.62 1.76
C GLY A 192 23.40 -1.27 2.03
N GLY A 193 22.57 -0.27 2.30
CA GLY A 193 23.02 1.08 2.57
C GLY A 193 21.92 1.86 3.25
N SER A 194 21.62 1.52 4.51
CA SER A 194 21.02 2.50 5.41
C SER A 194 22.06 3.60 5.60
N GLY A 195 21.91 4.70 4.89
CA GLY A 195 22.62 5.93 5.24
C GLY A 195 22.25 6.33 6.67
N PRO A 196 23.18 6.88 7.46
CA PRO A 196 22.87 7.38 8.79
C PRO A 196 21.86 8.54 8.65
N GLY A 197 20.63 8.33 9.13
CA GLY A 197 19.56 9.35 9.13
C GLY A 197 18.29 8.99 8.34
N ALA A 198 18.21 7.82 7.69
CA ALA A 198 16.97 7.42 6.99
C ALA A 198 15.82 7.25 7.99
N VAL A 199 14.75 8.03 7.84
CA VAL A 199 13.50 7.90 8.61
C VAL A 199 12.93 6.51 8.34
N VAL A 200 13.04 5.61 9.31
CA VAL A 200 12.38 4.30 9.27
C VAL A 200 11.03 4.45 9.94
N VAL A 201 9.98 4.18 9.18
CA VAL A 201 8.61 4.20 9.65
C VAL A 201 8.27 2.90 10.38
N ASP A 202 7.61 3.00 11.53
CA ASP A 202 6.93 1.86 12.14
C ASP A 202 5.61 1.60 11.39
N PRO A 203 5.47 0.46 10.69
CA PRO A 203 4.30 0.18 9.88
C PRO A 203 3.03 -0.08 10.69
N VAL A 204 3.13 -0.45 11.98
CA VAL A 204 1.95 -0.65 12.84
C VAL A 204 1.39 0.71 13.27
N VAL A 205 2.28 1.64 13.63
CA VAL A 205 1.89 2.99 14.05
C VAL A 205 1.31 3.79 12.88
N GLU A 206 1.88 3.64 11.69
CA GLU A 206 1.47 4.37 10.48
C GLU A 206 0.39 3.64 9.67
N ALA A 207 -0.10 2.49 10.12
CA ALA A 207 -1.14 1.74 9.41
C ALA A 207 -2.42 2.59 9.27
N PRO A 208 -2.92 2.83 8.04
CA PRO A 208 -4.16 3.55 7.85
C PRO A 208 -5.37 2.67 8.19
N ARG A 209 -6.52 3.31 8.38
CA ARG A 209 -7.82 2.64 8.30
C ARG A 209 -8.30 2.67 6.85
N LEU A 210 -8.53 1.49 6.28
CA LEU A 210 -9.00 1.34 4.91
C LEU A 210 -10.48 1.69 4.78
N THR A 211 -11.28 1.37 5.80
CA THR A 211 -12.72 1.62 5.83
C THR A 211 -13.11 2.54 6.98
N GLY A 212 -14.20 3.29 6.82
CA GLY A 212 -14.81 4.06 7.90
C GLY A 212 -15.37 3.11 8.96
N ARG A 213 -15.41 3.59 10.21
CA ARG A 213 -15.84 2.79 11.36
C ARG A 213 -17.30 2.35 11.27
#